data_AF-A0A7W8HD25-F1
#
_entry.id   AF-A0A7W8HD25-F1
#
_cell.length_a   1.000
_cell.length_b   1.000
_cell.length_c   1.000
_cell.angle_alpha   90.00
_cell.angle_beta   90.00
_cell.angle_gamma   90.00
#
_symmetry.space_group_name_H-M   'P 1'
#
loop_
_entity.id
_entity.type
_entity.pdbx_description
1 polymer ?
#
loop_
_entity_poly.entity_id
_entity_poly.type
_entity_poly.pdbx_seq_one_letter_code
_entity_poly.pdbx_strand_id
1 'polypeptide(L)'
;MKLKKNFCILLTMILCLTSSVPTFAAETGDTATAPETAIPESILESETSAPETVIESETSSETTAPESVIESENAAPETIAETEPAAPESQSEPSQPSISEAYNSMENYAAPATTSSSTPSSLQAEASAIFNSIKDSLPVSRSRSSLSSEEIINTAYEMLIYINLLRTENGLEPLVISEELTSAAVIRAEECQERFEHIRPDGSSCFTILSEMGIPFMSTGENIAIGQPDVLSVMQAWWNSEGHRNNILNSSFQAVGVGLDVSTGTPTWVQIFTGGYTPYSISFYNPSGVFQVGDSLQEQGILLEITFTNGMVGYMPLLDSMVSGYDPNTTGTQTIRVNYMGGYVDFTIEITDPIGAFVSRLYTEVLGRTPDPTGLAEWSQVLKNGQEQGAKVAQGFIDSDEFKGRNLSDEEYVTVLYHTFFDREPDSAGLNAWIGVLNDGLSRLHVFKGFAESNEFTQICANYGIVRGNAQLTAPRDQNEGVTKFLVRCYRLCLGREADENGLNSWCTQILTGANTAKQAAYGFVFSNEFQSKNLSDEDYVKTLYRVFMDREPDSAGLNSWVNVLRSGQSREHVFNGFADSPEFIELCQSYGIQ
;
A
#
# COMPACT_ATOMS: atom_id res chain seq x y z
N MET A 1 24.43 8.11 3.52
CA MET A 1 23.91 6.96 2.71
C MET A 1 22.58 6.57 3.33
N LYS A 2 21.53 6.31 2.52
CA LYS A 2 20.10 6.45 2.90
C LYS A 2 19.70 7.90 3.26
N LEU A 3 19.12 8.60 2.29
CA LEU A 3 18.23 9.76 2.47
C LEU A 3 17.47 9.96 1.13
N LYS A 4 16.31 10.64 1.14
CA LYS A 4 15.41 10.88 -0.02
C LYS A 4 14.66 9.65 -0.56
N LYS A 5 13.52 9.35 0.08
CA LYS A 5 12.23 9.10 -0.61
C LYS A 5 11.27 10.24 -0.22
N ASN A 6 10.08 10.28 -0.81
CA ASN A 6 9.01 11.29 -0.65
C ASN A 6 9.18 12.57 -1.51
N PHE A 7 9.00 12.41 -2.83
CA PHE A 7 8.41 13.40 -3.72
C PHE A 7 7.81 12.69 -4.94
N CYS A 8 6.86 13.33 -5.64
CA CYS A 8 6.15 12.87 -6.86
C CYS A 8 4.93 11.93 -6.70
N ILE A 9 3.82 12.45 -6.16
CA ILE A 9 2.46 12.14 -6.65
C ILE A 9 1.67 13.46 -6.76
N LEU A 10 1.63 14.07 -7.96
CA LEU A 10 0.70 15.17 -8.28
C LEU A 10 0.53 15.40 -9.79
N LEU A 11 -0.25 14.51 -10.43
CA LEU A 11 -0.87 14.63 -11.76
C LEU A 11 -1.89 13.47 -11.82
N THR A 12 -3.12 13.55 -12.33
CA THR A 12 -3.73 14.44 -13.33
C THR A 12 -5.26 14.46 -13.16
N MET A 13 -5.94 15.57 -13.52
CA MET A 13 -7.34 15.69 -14.06
C MET A 13 -7.82 17.13 -13.78
N ILE A 14 -7.61 18.10 -14.67
CA ILE A 14 -8.36 18.42 -15.90
C ILE A 14 -9.65 19.22 -15.62
N LEU A 15 -9.76 20.39 -16.28
CA LEU A 15 -10.85 21.35 -16.11
C LEU A 15 -12.10 20.94 -16.91
N CYS A 16 -13.27 21.09 -16.30
CA CYS A 16 -14.51 21.34 -17.04
C CYS A 16 -14.65 22.85 -17.32
N LEU A 17 -14.65 23.24 -18.60
CA LEU A 17 -15.06 24.58 -19.05
C LEU A 17 -16.16 24.47 -20.09
N THR A 18 -17.09 25.42 -20.06
CA THR A 18 -18.40 25.31 -20.70
C THR A 18 -18.45 25.86 -22.13
N SER A 19 -19.16 25.14 -22.99
CA SER A 19 -20.00 25.65 -24.10
C SER A 19 -19.40 26.65 -25.11
N SER A 20 -19.36 26.24 -26.39
CA SER A 20 -20.09 26.94 -27.47
C SER A 20 -20.08 26.14 -28.78
N VAL A 21 -21.16 26.25 -29.57
CA VAL A 21 -21.31 25.71 -30.93
C VAL A 21 -21.63 26.88 -31.86
N PRO A 22 -20.98 26.98 -33.03
CA PRO A 22 -21.77 27.06 -34.26
C PRO A 22 -21.14 26.30 -35.46
N THR A 23 -21.89 25.29 -35.92
CA THR A 23 -22.37 25.05 -37.30
C THR A 23 -21.55 25.41 -38.56
N PHE A 24 -21.77 24.57 -39.58
CA PHE A 24 -21.76 24.84 -41.04
C PHE A 24 -20.42 24.85 -41.81
N ALA A 25 -20.15 23.75 -42.51
CA ALA A 25 -20.06 23.71 -43.98
C ALA A 25 -20.31 22.27 -44.48
N ALA A 26 -20.79 22.11 -45.72
CA ALA A 26 -20.94 20.82 -46.38
C ALA A 26 -20.40 20.91 -47.81
N GLU A 27 -19.78 19.84 -48.30
CA GLU A 27 -19.39 19.70 -49.71
C GLU A 27 -19.50 18.22 -50.14
N THR A 28 -19.51 17.95 -51.45
CA THR A 28 -20.32 16.85 -52.03
C THR A 28 -19.59 15.97 -53.06
N GLY A 29 -19.98 14.68 -53.11
CA GLY A 29 -19.68 13.74 -54.20
C GLY A 29 -18.73 12.60 -53.79
N ASP A 30 -18.81 11.40 -54.38
CA ASP A 30 -19.80 10.85 -55.32
C ASP A 30 -19.88 9.30 -55.16
N THR A 31 -20.80 8.68 -55.89
CA THR A 31 -21.34 7.32 -55.79
C THR A 31 -20.45 6.18 -56.28
N ALA A 32 -20.65 4.97 -55.70
CA ALA A 32 -20.57 3.68 -56.43
C ALA A 32 -21.18 2.49 -55.63
N THR A 33 -22.38 2.05 -56.06
CA THR A 33 -22.92 0.66 -56.06
C THR A 33 -22.55 -0.39 -54.98
N ALA A 34 -23.58 -0.90 -54.29
CA ALA A 34 -23.61 -2.27 -53.75
C ALA A 34 -23.92 -3.31 -54.87
N PRO A 35 -23.98 -4.63 -54.55
CA PRO A 35 -25.32 -5.19 -54.35
C PRO A 35 -25.49 -6.13 -53.14
N GLU A 36 -26.76 -6.42 -52.86
CA GLU A 36 -27.32 -7.19 -51.75
C GLU A 36 -27.72 -8.62 -52.19
N THR A 37 -27.67 -9.60 -51.29
CA THR A 37 -28.33 -10.92 -51.42
C THR A 37 -28.82 -11.39 -50.04
N ALA A 38 -30.03 -11.98 -49.96
CA ALA A 38 -30.76 -12.18 -48.70
C ALA A 38 -31.71 -13.42 -48.71
N ILE A 39 -32.28 -13.75 -47.53
CA ILE A 39 -33.51 -14.59 -47.30
C ILE A 39 -33.30 -16.12 -47.56
N PRO A 40 -34.07 -17.08 -46.96
CA PRO A 40 -35.19 -17.06 -45.98
C PRO A 40 -34.81 -17.55 -44.55
N GLU A 41 -35.63 -17.49 -43.47
CA GLU A 41 -36.92 -18.18 -43.11
C GLU A 41 -36.81 -19.75 -43.04
N SER A 42 -37.57 -20.54 -42.26
CA SER A 42 -38.93 -20.34 -41.68
C SER A 42 -39.38 -21.36 -40.58
N ILE A 43 -40.18 -20.91 -39.59
CA ILE A 43 -41.37 -21.55 -38.92
C ILE A 43 -41.27 -22.88 -38.09
N LEU A 44 -41.86 -22.85 -36.86
CA LEU A 44 -42.79 -23.78 -36.12
C LEU A 44 -42.50 -23.69 -34.60
N GLU A 45 -43.43 -23.34 -33.68
CA GLU A 45 -44.67 -24.04 -33.21
C GLU A 45 -44.39 -25.29 -32.33
N SER A 46 -45.11 -25.59 -31.23
CA SER A 46 -46.11 -24.84 -30.42
C SER A 46 -46.49 -25.61 -29.11
N GLU A 47 -47.09 -24.90 -28.12
CA GLU A 47 -47.82 -25.43 -26.92
C GLU A 47 -47.02 -26.31 -25.90
N THR A 48 -47.49 -26.76 -24.71
CA THR A 48 -48.81 -26.77 -24.02
C THR A 48 -48.69 -26.63 -22.47
N SER A 49 -49.77 -26.12 -21.84
CA SER A 49 -50.39 -26.47 -20.54
C SER A 49 -49.60 -26.69 -19.22
N ALA A 50 -50.16 -26.17 -18.12
CA ALA A 50 -49.96 -26.65 -16.74
C ALA A 50 -50.79 -27.92 -16.44
N PRO A 51 -50.74 -28.49 -15.21
CA PRO A 51 -51.84 -28.21 -14.27
C PRO A 51 -51.44 -28.10 -12.77
N GLU A 52 -52.39 -27.69 -11.94
CA GLU A 52 -52.33 -27.64 -10.47
C GLU A 52 -52.53 -29.03 -9.81
N THR A 53 -52.14 -29.18 -8.54
CA THR A 53 -53.00 -29.86 -7.52
C THR A 53 -52.60 -29.50 -6.08
N VAL A 54 -53.53 -29.68 -5.14
CA VAL A 54 -53.50 -29.19 -3.74
C VAL A 54 -53.43 -30.35 -2.74
N ILE A 55 -52.73 -30.17 -1.60
CA ILE A 55 -52.99 -30.87 -0.31
C ILE A 55 -52.85 -29.87 0.86
N GLU A 56 -53.66 -30.06 1.91
CA GLU A 56 -53.78 -29.28 3.16
C GLU A 56 -53.24 -30.09 4.37
N SER A 57 -52.94 -29.60 5.58
CA SER A 57 -53.08 -28.30 6.31
C SER A 57 -51.91 -28.21 7.37
N GLU A 58 -51.85 -27.57 8.56
CA GLU A 58 -52.76 -26.89 9.50
C GLU A 58 -52.13 -25.67 10.23
N THR A 59 -52.93 -24.61 10.33
CA THR A 59 -53.08 -23.55 11.37
C THR A 59 -52.20 -23.47 12.63
N SER A 60 -51.64 -22.28 12.89
CA SER A 60 -51.92 -21.41 14.06
C SER A 60 -51.33 -20.01 13.80
N SER A 61 -52.06 -18.88 13.83
CA SER A 61 -52.45 -18.05 15.00
C SER A 61 -51.32 -17.80 16.02
N GLU A 62 -51.10 -16.59 16.56
CA GLU A 62 -52.08 -15.50 16.81
C GLU A 62 -51.53 -14.08 16.53
N THR A 63 -52.21 -13.01 16.97
CA THR A 63 -52.31 -11.73 16.22
C THR A 63 -52.21 -10.49 17.13
N THR A 64 -51.50 -9.45 16.66
CA THR A 64 -51.65 -7.99 16.99
C THR A 64 -51.62 -7.48 18.45
N ALA A 65 -50.89 -6.38 18.65
CA ALA A 65 -51.10 -5.44 19.76
C ALA A 65 -52.44 -4.67 19.61
N PRO A 66 -52.87 -3.93 20.65
CA PRO A 66 -52.93 -2.48 20.44
C PRO A 66 -52.51 -1.63 21.67
N GLU A 67 -52.54 -0.32 21.48
CA GLU A 67 -52.18 0.75 22.44
C GLU A 67 -53.12 0.83 23.66
N SER A 68 -52.66 1.50 24.74
CA SER A 68 -53.56 2.29 25.59
C SER A 68 -52.88 3.43 26.37
N VAL A 69 -53.44 4.63 26.19
CA VAL A 69 -53.65 5.72 27.17
C VAL A 69 -52.51 6.10 28.12
N ILE A 70 -52.01 7.33 27.94
CA ILE A 70 -51.48 8.16 29.03
C ILE A 70 -52.61 9.11 29.46
N GLU A 71 -52.97 9.13 30.74
CA GLU A 71 -53.80 10.19 31.34
C GLU A 71 -52.97 11.03 32.33
N SER A 72 -53.40 12.27 32.52
CA SER A 72 -52.67 13.31 33.24
C SER A 72 -53.07 13.43 34.70
N GLU A 73 -52.16 13.90 35.56
CA GLU A 73 -52.55 14.98 36.49
C GLU A 73 -51.36 15.86 36.88
N ASN A 74 -51.65 16.99 37.56
CA ASN A 74 -50.79 18.16 37.66
C ASN A 74 -50.82 18.74 39.08
N ALA A 75 -49.67 18.82 39.76
CA ALA A 75 -49.57 19.44 41.09
C ALA A 75 -48.19 20.04 41.42
N ALA A 76 -48.13 21.37 41.42
CA ALA A 76 -47.21 22.22 42.16
C ALA A 76 -47.94 23.55 42.46
N PRO A 77 -47.48 24.43 43.39
CA PRO A 77 -46.31 24.33 44.26
C PRO A 77 -46.63 24.51 45.77
N GLU A 78 -45.63 24.37 46.64
CA GLU A 78 -45.55 25.12 47.90
C GLU A 78 -44.14 25.73 48.10
N THR A 79 -44.09 26.95 48.61
CA THR A 79 -42.86 27.74 48.82
C THR A 79 -42.83 28.29 50.26
N ILE A 80 -41.81 27.94 51.06
CA ILE A 80 -41.57 28.57 52.37
C ILE A 80 -40.07 28.81 52.62
N ALA A 81 -39.75 30.06 52.98
CA ALA A 81 -38.57 30.58 53.68
C ALA A 81 -37.16 30.48 53.05
N GLU A 82 -36.52 31.66 52.97
CA GLU A 82 -35.07 31.85 52.90
C GLU A 82 -34.41 31.60 54.28
N THR A 83 -33.16 31.15 54.29
CA THR A 83 -32.19 31.50 55.36
C THR A 83 -30.80 31.71 54.75
N GLU A 84 -30.14 32.81 55.11
CA GLU A 84 -28.76 33.11 54.69
C GLU A 84 -27.76 32.08 55.23
N PRO A 85 -26.77 31.63 54.43
CA PRO A 85 -25.61 30.92 54.93
C PRO A 85 -24.59 31.90 55.53
N ALA A 86 -24.11 31.62 56.74
CA ALA A 86 -23.05 32.43 57.38
C ALA A 86 -21.68 32.23 56.70
N ALA A 87 -20.82 33.26 56.80
CA ALA A 87 -19.45 33.23 56.27
C ALA A 87 -18.56 32.20 57.02
N PRO A 88 -17.58 31.57 56.35
CA PRO A 88 -16.81 30.45 56.90
C PRO A 88 -15.72 30.88 57.91
N GLU A 89 -15.46 30.02 58.90
CA GLU A 89 -14.30 30.13 59.79
C GLU A 89 -13.01 29.66 59.08
N SER A 90 -11.90 30.37 59.31
CA SER A 90 -10.61 30.03 58.69
C SER A 90 -9.95 28.83 59.36
N GLN A 91 -9.60 27.81 58.58
CA GLN A 91 -8.64 26.78 58.99
C GLN A 91 -7.28 27.06 58.34
N SER A 92 -6.21 26.97 59.13
CA SER A 92 -4.84 27.28 58.73
C SER A 92 -4.16 26.10 58.04
N GLU A 93 -3.48 26.34 56.93
CA GLU A 93 -2.62 25.35 56.27
C GLU A 93 -1.45 24.90 57.18
N PRO A 94 -1.01 23.63 57.07
CA PRO A 94 0.26 23.17 57.63
C PRO A 94 1.44 23.60 56.74
N SER A 95 2.47 24.18 57.33
CA SER A 95 3.67 24.64 56.60
C SER A 95 4.41 23.49 55.90
N GLN A 96 4.76 23.66 54.62
CA GLN A 96 5.66 22.74 53.91
C GLN A 96 7.13 22.91 54.34
N PRO A 97 7.95 21.84 54.24
CA PRO A 97 9.38 21.88 54.57
C PRO A 97 10.22 22.62 53.52
N SER A 98 11.47 22.91 53.87
CA SER A 98 12.38 23.71 53.04
C SER A 98 13.12 22.89 51.97
N ILE A 99 13.63 23.56 50.92
CA ILE A 99 14.27 22.94 49.75
C ILE A 99 15.41 21.94 50.10
N SER A 100 16.08 22.10 51.25
CA SER A 100 17.12 21.16 51.71
C SER A 100 16.60 19.79 52.17
N GLU A 101 15.31 19.65 52.48
CA GLU A 101 14.74 18.43 53.06
C GLU A 101 14.20 17.46 51.99
N ALA A 102 13.81 17.98 50.82
CA ALA A 102 13.39 17.18 49.67
C ALA A 102 14.49 16.25 49.11
N TYR A 103 15.76 16.56 49.34
CA TYR A 103 16.91 15.79 48.84
C TYR A 103 17.26 14.52 49.62
N ASN A 104 16.59 14.23 50.75
CA ASN A 104 16.97 13.13 51.66
C ASN A 104 15.86 12.09 51.95
N SER A 105 14.68 12.19 51.32
CA SER A 105 13.54 11.29 51.58
C SER A 105 13.41 10.12 50.59
N MET A 106 14.41 9.88 49.74
CA MET A 106 14.30 8.99 48.57
C MET A 106 14.48 7.48 48.85
N GLU A 107 14.58 7.05 50.11
CA GLU A 107 14.62 5.63 50.50
C GLU A 107 13.49 5.26 51.48
N ASN A 108 12.76 4.19 51.16
CA ASN A 108 11.77 3.47 51.97
C ASN A 108 10.45 4.19 52.32
N TYR A 109 9.45 4.02 51.45
CA TYR A 109 8.10 3.62 51.90
C TYR A 109 7.41 2.75 50.83
N ALA A 110 6.97 1.55 51.19
CA ALA A 110 6.30 0.62 50.26
C ALA A 110 5.34 -0.34 50.99
N ALA A 111 4.03 -0.09 50.87
CA ALA A 111 2.92 -1.02 51.16
C ALA A 111 1.56 -0.33 50.87
N PRO A 112 0.46 -1.07 50.63
CA PRO A 112 0.33 -2.31 49.86
C PRO A 112 -0.67 -2.16 48.70
N ALA A 113 -0.65 -3.05 47.70
CA ALA A 113 -1.50 -2.94 46.51
C ALA A 113 -2.77 -3.83 46.58
N THR A 114 -3.94 -3.25 46.29
CA THR A 114 -5.18 -3.97 45.89
C THR A 114 -6.14 -3.11 45.06
N THR A 115 -5.82 -2.90 43.77
CA THR A 115 -6.76 -2.75 42.65
C THR A 115 -5.96 -2.91 41.35
N SER A 116 -6.60 -3.39 40.28
CA SER A 116 -5.94 -3.60 38.97
C SER A 116 -5.85 -2.28 38.18
N SER A 117 -5.03 -1.34 38.66
CA SER A 117 -4.60 -0.20 37.86
C SER A 117 -3.58 -0.68 36.82
N SER A 118 -3.83 -0.36 35.56
CA SER A 118 -2.79 -0.18 34.55
C SER A 118 -1.78 0.88 35.02
N THR A 119 -0.59 0.90 34.40
CA THR A 119 0.42 1.93 34.65
C THR A 119 0.90 2.51 33.32
N PRO A 120 1.41 3.75 33.26
CA PRO A 120 1.87 4.32 31.99
C PRO A 120 2.90 3.45 31.24
N SER A 121 3.67 2.63 31.98
CA SER A 121 4.60 1.64 31.44
C SER A 121 3.95 0.52 30.62
N SER A 122 2.72 0.09 30.94
CA SER A 122 2.02 -0.94 30.15
C SER A 122 1.43 -0.40 28.85
N LEU A 123 1.14 0.91 28.80
CA LEU A 123 0.64 1.61 27.60
C LEU A 123 1.75 2.08 26.65
N GLN A 124 3.02 2.01 27.05
CA GLN A 124 4.15 2.54 26.29
C GLN A 124 4.21 2.05 24.84
N ALA A 125 3.92 0.77 24.58
CA ALA A 125 4.01 0.19 23.24
C ALA A 125 2.93 0.77 22.29
N GLU A 126 1.69 0.87 22.77
CA GLU A 126 0.57 1.44 22.02
C GLU A 126 0.77 2.95 21.81
N ALA A 127 1.15 3.68 22.88
CA ALA A 127 1.44 5.11 22.78
C ALA A 127 2.55 5.41 21.77
N SER A 128 3.59 4.57 21.75
CA SER A 128 4.69 4.66 20.78
C SER A 128 4.24 4.34 19.35
N ALA A 129 3.32 3.40 19.15
CA ALA A 129 2.79 3.06 17.83
C ALA A 129 1.98 4.23 17.25
N ILE A 130 0.99 4.74 18.00
CA ILE A 130 0.15 5.89 17.62
C ILE A 130 1.02 7.12 17.35
N PHE A 131 1.99 7.43 18.22
CA PHE A 131 2.86 8.58 18.01
C PHE A 131 3.70 8.45 16.73
N ASN A 132 4.22 7.26 16.44
CA ASN A 132 5.05 7.04 15.26
C ASN A 132 4.28 7.11 13.93
N SER A 133 2.97 6.88 13.92
CA SER A 133 2.14 7.04 12.71
C SER A 133 1.67 8.48 12.48
N ILE A 134 1.34 9.24 13.55
CA ILE A 134 0.89 10.64 13.39
C ILE A 134 2.01 11.65 13.14
N LYS A 135 3.23 11.45 13.68
CA LYS A 135 4.28 12.48 13.80
C LYS A 135 4.64 13.20 12.50
N ASP A 136 4.72 12.48 11.39
CA ASP A 136 5.10 13.03 10.07
C ASP A 136 3.96 13.86 9.43
N SER A 137 2.79 13.89 10.08
CA SER A 137 1.55 14.51 9.59
C SER A 137 0.98 15.59 10.52
N LEU A 138 1.62 15.85 11.67
CA LEU A 138 1.12 16.79 12.68
C LEU A 138 0.95 18.23 12.14
N PRO A 139 -0.02 19.01 12.67
CA PRO A 139 -0.26 20.39 12.26
C PRO A 139 0.86 21.32 12.74
N VAL A 140 1.94 21.41 11.96
CA VAL A 140 3.03 22.37 12.19
C VAL A 140 2.70 23.72 11.56
N SER A 141 2.50 24.75 12.39
CA SER A 141 2.43 26.14 11.96
C SER A 141 3.72 26.56 11.26
N ARG A 142 3.70 26.62 9.92
CA ARG A 142 4.85 26.87 9.04
C ARG A 142 5.50 28.26 9.17
N SER A 143 5.18 29.01 10.23
CA SER A 143 5.65 30.37 10.50
C SER A 143 6.80 30.46 11.53
N ARG A 144 7.05 29.41 12.34
CA ARG A 144 8.15 29.37 13.32
C ARG A 144 9.06 28.15 13.10
N SER A 145 10.05 28.31 12.23
CA SER A 145 11.06 27.28 11.96
C SER A 145 12.22 27.34 12.97
N SER A 146 11.98 26.82 14.18
CA SER A 146 12.99 26.59 15.23
C SER A 146 12.86 25.16 15.75
N LEU A 147 13.99 24.46 15.93
CA LEU A 147 14.01 23.03 16.32
C LEU A 147 13.25 22.78 17.63
N SER A 148 13.40 23.66 18.61
CA SER A 148 12.66 23.61 19.89
C SER A 148 11.14 23.63 19.72
N SER A 149 10.61 24.25 18.66
CA SER A 149 9.17 24.27 18.39
C SER A 149 8.67 22.92 17.86
N GLU A 150 9.48 22.20 17.08
CA GLU A 150 9.17 20.86 16.60
C GLU A 150 9.28 19.83 17.74
N GLU A 151 10.29 19.97 18.60
CA GLU A 151 10.49 19.15 19.80
C GLU A 151 9.33 19.29 20.80
N ILE A 152 8.87 20.53 21.07
CA ILE A 152 7.71 20.80 21.93
C ILE A 152 6.41 20.24 21.33
N ILE A 153 6.16 20.41 20.02
CA ILE A 153 4.97 19.86 19.36
C ILE A 153 4.95 18.33 19.46
N ASN A 154 6.05 17.66 19.11
CA ASN A 154 6.17 16.20 19.20
C ASN A 154 5.92 15.71 20.64
N THR A 155 6.56 16.35 21.62
CA THR A 155 6.36 16.12 23.06
C THR A 155 4.89 16.26 23.48
N ALA A 156 4.21 17.29 23.01
CA ALA A 156 2.82 17.56 23.34
C ALA A 156 1.86 16.47 22.81
N TYR A 157 2.07 15.99 21.58
CA TYR A 157 1.26 14.91 21.02
C TYR A 157 1.58 13.54 21.64
N GLU A 158 2.84 13.23 21.93
CA GLU A 158 3.21 12.01 22.68
C GLU A 158 2.52 12.00 24.06
N MET A 159 2.56 13.12 24.77
CA MET A 159 1.92 13.25 26.07
C MET A 159 0.39 13.19 25.99
N LEU A 160 -0.23 13.79 24.96
CA LEU A 160 -1.67 13.69 24.72
C LEU A 160 -2.11 12.22 24.57
N ILE A 161 -1.34 11.40 23.85
CA ILE A 161 -1.65 9.99 23.67
C ILE A 161 -1.66 9.26 25.01
N TYR A 162 -0.63 9.43 25.85
CA TYR A 162 -0.62 8.85 27.19
C TYR A 162 -1.80 9.32 28.06
N ILE A 163 -2.14 10.63 28.04
CA ILE A 163 -3.31 11.16 28.75
C ILE A 163 -4.59 10.47 28.26
N ASN A 164 -4.76 10.33 26.94
CA ASN A 164 -5.98 9.82 26.35
C ASN A 164 -6.17 8.32 26.56
N LEU A 165 -5.11 7.51 26.44
CA LEU A 165 -5.16 6.08 26.76
C LEU A 165 -5.51 5.85 28.25
N LEU A 166 -4.90 6.59 29.18
CA LEU A 166 -5.24 6.53 30.60
C LEU A 166 -6.69 6.96 30.88
N ARG A 167 -7.22 7.91 30.11
CA ARG A 167 -8.61 8.36 30.22
C ARG A 167 -9.60 7.33 29.66
N THR A 168 -9.35 6.74 28.49
CA THR A 168 -10.24 5.72 27.92
C THR A 168 -10.25 4.43 28.75
N GLU A 169 -9.11 3.99 29.31
CA GLU A 169 -9.06 2.89 30.29
C GLU A 169 -9.93 3.16 31.54
N ASN A 170 -10.10 4.43 31.91
CA ASN A 170 -10.93 4.87 33.04
C ASN A 170 -12.36 5.31 32.62
N GLY A 171 -12.77 5.04 31.38
CA GLY A 171 -14.12 5.35 30.87
C GLY A 171 -14.41 6.84 30.65
N LEU A 172 -13.36 7.65 30.43
CA LEU A 172 -13.46 9.09 30.20
C LEU A 172 -13.22 9.45 28.72
N GLU A 173 -13.91 10.48 28.27
CA GLU A 173 -13.72 11.07 26.94
C GLU A 173 -12.27 11.57 26.75
N PRO A 174 -11.62 11.29 25.61
CA PRO A 174 -10.30 11.82 25.26
C PRO A 174 -10.25 13.36 25.29
N LEU A 175 -9.09 13.91 25.61
CA LEU A 175 -8.80 15.34 25.43
C LEU A 175 -8.28 15.61 24.01
N VAL A 176 -8.34 16.87 23.60
CA VAL A 176 -7.55 17.40 22.49
C VAL A 176 -6.32 18.16 22.99
N ILE A 177 -5.27 18.25 22.17
CA ILE A 177 -4.20 19.24 22.33
C ILE A 177 -4.55 20.50 21.54
N SER A 178 -4.36 21.70 22.11
CA SER A 178 -4.55 22.98 21.40
C SER A 178 -3.24 23.77 21.34
N GLU A 179 -2.92 24.39 20.20
CA GLU A 179 -1.70 25.20 19.99
C GLU A 179 -1.66 26.42 20.94
N GLU A 180 -2.82 27.01 21.22
CA GLU A 180 -2.96 28.16 22.12
C GLU A 180 -2.68 27.77 23.59
N LEU A 181 -3.30 26.69 24.07
CA LEU A 181 -3.04 26.14 25.40
C LEU A 181 -1.60 25.65 25.56
N THR A 182 -1.03 25.04 24.51
CA THR A 182 0.36 24.57 24.48
C THR A 182 1.31 25.76 24.60
N SER A 183 1.03 26.85 23.88
CA SER A 183 1.78 28.10 24.00
C SER A 183 1.69 28.72 25.42
N ALA A 184 0.52 28.68 26.05
CA ALA A 184 0.35 29.10 27.45
C ALA A 184 1.13 28.21 28.43
N ALA A 185 1.14 26.89 28.20
CA ALA A 185 1.87 25.92 29.02
C ALA A 185 3.39 26.06 28.89
N VAL A 186 3.92 26.41 27.71
CA VAL A 186 5.35 26.73 27.52
C VAL A 186 5.75 27.96 28.34
N ILE A 187 4.97 29.04 28.32
CA ILE A 187 5.24 30.24 29.14
C ILE A 187 5.23 29.87 30.64
N ARG A 188 4.30 29.02 31.07
CA ARG A 188 4.28 28.48 32.44
C ARG A 188 5.49 27.59 32.76
N ALA A 189 6.04 26.85 31.81
CA ALA A 189 7.25 26.05 32.00
C ALA A 189 8.49 26.94 32.17
N GLU A 190 8.61 28.01 31.38
CA GLU A 190 9.66 29.04 31.52
C GLU A 190 9.56 29.74 32.91
N GLU A 191 8.37 30.17 33.31
CA GLU A 191 8.12 30.76 34.63
C GLU A 191 8.44 29.80 35.79
N CYS A 192 8.14 28.51 35.63
CA CYS A 192 8.45 27.48 36.63
C CYS A 192 9.95 27.19 36.79
N GLN A 193 10.80 27.59 35.83
CA GLN A 193 12.27 27.53 35.96
C GLN A 193 12.83 28.68 36.82
N GLU A 194 12.18 29.85 36.81
CA GLU A 194 12.48 30.92 37.79
C GLU A 194 11.93 30.57 39.17
N ARG A 195 10.69 30.04 39.23
CA ARG A 195 9.99 29.75 40.48
C ARG A 195 9.02 28.59 40.31
N PHE A 196 9.42 27.40 40.78
CA PHE A 196 8.65 26.16 40.67
C PHE A 196 7.44 26.12 41.63
N GLU A 197 6.40 26.90 41.30
CA GLU A 197 5.15 27.04 42.05
C GLU A 197 3.94 27.19 41.11
N HIS A 198 2.73 26.92 41.62
CA HIS A 198 1.44 27.24 40.97
C HIS A 198 1.09 28.75 40.99
N ILE A 199 2.03 29.59 41.46
CA ILE A 199 1.96 31.05 41.50
C ILE A 199 3.06 31.58 40.58
N ARG A 200 2.69 32.49 39.68
CA ARG A 200 3.60 33.08 38.70
C ARG A 200 4.63 34.00 39.38
N PRO A 201 5.79 34.30 38.76
CA PRO A 201 6.82 35.14 39.37
C PRO A 201 6.35 36.53 39.83
N ASP A 202 5.32 37.09 39.19
CA ASP A 202 4.68 38.37 39.57
C ASP A 202 3.76 38.29 40.80
N GLY A 203 3.48 37.08 41.30
CA GLY A 203 2.57 36.80 42.42
C GLY A 203 1.12 36.50 42.02
N SER A 204 0.81 36.42 40.72
CA SER A 204 -0.52 36.07 40.23
C SER A 204 -0.75 34.54 40.13
N SER A 205 -2.00 34.11 39.98
CA SER A 205 -2.34 32.68 39.75
C SER A 205 -1.84 32.22 38.38
N CYS A 206 -1.33 30.99 38.29
CA CYS A 206 -0.92 30.34 37.04
C CYS A 206 -1.92 30.51 35.89
N PHE A 207 -3.23 30.41 36.14
CA PHE A 207 -4.27 30.51 35.10
C PHE A 207 -4.48 31.92 34.52
N THR A 208 -3.85 32.97 35.07
CA THR A 208 -3.92 34.32 34.49
C THR A 208 -3.32 34.39 33.07
N ILE A 209 -2.38 33.51 32.73
CA ILE A 209 -1.83 33.38 31.37
C ILE A 209 -2.91 33.10 30.32
N LEU A 210 -3.95 32.34 30.68
CA LEU A 210 -5.06 32.03 29.76
C LEU A 210 -5.86 33.30 29.45
N SER A 211 -6.12 34.13 30.46
CA SER A 211 -6.76 35.43 30.30
C SER A 211 -5.90 36.44 29.52
N GLU A 212 -4.58 36.44 29.73
CA GLU A 212 -3.62 37.27 28.98
C GLU A 212 -3.58 36.89 27.49
N MET A 213 -3.68 35.60 27.18
CA MET A 213 -3.73 35.08 25.82
C MET A 213 -5.14 35.08 25.21
N GLY A 214 -6.17 35.47 25.96
CA GLY A 214 -7.56 35.53 25.51
C GLY A 214 -8.26 34.16 25.39
N ILE A 215 -7.66 33.10 25.94
CA ILE A 215 -8.16 31.72 25.85
C ILE A 215 -9.34 31.55 26.82
N PRO A 216 -10.56 31.23 26.34
CA PRO A 216 -11.74 31.09 27.20
C PRO A 216 -11.76 29.75 27.94
N PHE A 217 -12.13 29.74 29.23
CA PHE A 217 -12.25 28.55 30.06
C PHE A 217 -13.39 28.69 31.09
N MET A 218 -13.95 27.56 31.53
CA MET A 218 -14.87 27.48 32.69
C MET A 218 -14.31 26.61 33.82
N SER A 219 -13.56 25.56 33.45
CA SER A 219 -12.77 24.72 34.36
C SER A 219 -11.29 24.81 33.95
N THR A 220 -10.39 24.74 34.94
CA THR A 220 -8.92 24.75 34.74
C THR A 220 -8.24 23.76 35.68
N GLY A 221 -7.07 23.29 35.29
CA GLY A 221 -6.16 22.50 36.12
C GLY A 221 -4.72 22.67 35.65
N GLU A 222 -3.75 22.62 36.55
CA GLU A 222 -2.32 22.68 36.23
C GLU A 222 -1.60 21.50 36.87
N ASN A 223 -0.82 20.77 36.08
CA ASN A 223 0.19 19.84 36.60
C ASN A 223 1.57 20.43 36.29
N ILE A 224 2.48 20.42 37.27
CA ILE A 224 3.88 20.85 37.08
C ILE A 224 4.83 19.74 37.51
N ALA A 225 6.00 19.64 36.87
CA ALA A 225 7.06 18.71 37.24
C ALA A 225 8.44 19.22 36.80
N ILE A 226 9.51 18.76 37.45
CA ILE A 226 10.88 19.16 37.16
C ILE A 226 11.85 17.99 37.35
N GLY A 227 12.80 17.85 36.43
CA GLY A 227 13.89 16.87 36.46
C GLY A 227 13.60 15.51 35.80
N GLN A 228 12.38 15.26 35.32
CA GLN A 228 12.05 14.04 34.57
C GLN A 228 12.63 14.16 33.13
N PRO A 229 13.30 13.13 32.58
CA PRO A 229 14.02 13.24 31.32
C PRO A 229 13.14 13.12 30.06
N ASP A 230 11.95 12.52 30.17
CA ASP A 230 11.08 12.18 29.04
C ASP A 230 9.58 12.13 29.43
N VAL A 231 8.72 12.06 28.41
CA VAL A 231 7.25 12.06 28.54
C VAL A 231 6.75 10.90 29.40
N LEU A 232 7.30 9.70 29.24
CA LEU A 232 6.91 8.54 30.02
C LEU A 232 7.26 8.73 31.50
N SER A 233 8.46 9.24 31.81
CA SER A 233 8.93 9.50 33.17
C SER A 233 8.07 10.55 33.88
N VAL A 234 7.66 11.62 33.19
CA VAL A 234 6.78 12.64 33.79
C VAL A 234 5.33 12.17 33.93
N MET A 235 4.80 11.41 32.95
CA MET A 235 3.48 10.79 33.07
C MET A 235 3.42 9.74 34.19
N GLN A 236 4.50 8.98 34.43
CA GLN A 236 4.63 8.10 35.60
C GLN A 236 4.66 8.91 36.92
N ALA A 237 5.39 10.01 36.99
CA ALA A 237 5.47 10.84 38.18
C ALA A 237 4.10 11.45 38.54
N TRP A 238 3.38 11.98 37.54
CA TRP A 238 2.03 12.51 37.71
C TRP A 238 1.00 11.42 38.01
N TRP A 239 1.05 10.24 37.36
CA TRP A 239 0.12 9.14 37.65
C TRP A 239 0.24 8.62 39.08
N ASN A 240 1.46 8.56 39.63
CA ASN A 240 1.69 8.15 41.02
C ASN A 240 1.31 9.24 42.05
N SER A 241 1.03 10.47 41.61
CA SER A 241 0.68 11.61 42.47
C SER A 241 -0.83 11.89 42.42
N GLU A 242 -1.52 11.84 43.56
CA GLU A 242 -2.98 11.91 43.59
C GLU A 242 -3.56 13.19 42.97
N GLY A 243 -3.03 14.37 43.31
CA GLY A 243 -3.51 15.63 42.74
C GLY A 243 -3.33 15.70 41.21
N HIS A 244 -2.17 15.29 40.71
CA HIS A 244 -1.86 15.33 39.29
C HIS A 244 -2.66 14.30 38.48
N ARG A 245 -2.85 13.08 39.02
CA ARG A 245 -3.74 12.05 38.47
C ARG A 245 -5.20 12.51 38.47
N ASN A 246 -5.66 13.20 39.52
CA ASN A 246 -7.02 13.73 39.58
C ASN A 246 -7.27 14.80 38.50
N ASN A 247 -6.26 15.58 38.10
CA ASN A 247 -6.37 16.47 36.94
C ASN A 247 -6.47 15.70 35.61
N ILE A 248 -5.60 14.70 35.39
CA ILE A 248 -5.64 13.83 34.19
C ILE A 248 -7.01 13.15 34.03
N LEU A 249 -7.58 12.67 35.13
CA LEU A 249 -8.87 11.96 35.18
C LEU A 249 -10.09 12.88 35.43
N ASN A 250 -9.94 14.21 35.36
CA ASN A 250 -11.09 15.10 35.55
C ASN A 250 -11.97 15.09 34.29
N SER A 251 -13.21 14.61 34.43
CA SER A 251 -14.24 14.60 33.37
C SER A 251 -14.68 16.00 32.93
N SER A 252 -14.40 17.02 33.73
CA SER A 252 -14.74 18.43 33.43
C SER A 252 -13.79 19.09 32.43
N PHE A 253 -12.69 18.43 32.04
CA PHE A 253 -11.75 18.92 31.03
C PHE A 253 -11.99 18.28 29.66
N GLN A 254 -11.75 19.07 28.61
CA GLN A 254 -11.88 18.69 27.19
C GLN A 254 -10.61 18.96 26.38
N ALA A 255 -9.77 19.92 26.81
CA ALA A 255 -8.53 20.26 26.13
C ALA A 255 -7.35 20.34 27.11
N VAL A 256 -6.15 20.10 26.59
CA VAL A 256 -4.89 20.25 27.31
C VAL A 256 -3.88 21.03 26.45
N GLY A 257 -3.00 21.76 27.10
CA GLY A 257 -1.76 22.29 26.53
C GLY A 257 -0.56 21.73 27.29
N VAL A 258 0.52 21.41 26.58
CA VAL A 258 1.73 20.83 27.16
C VAL A 258 2.92 21.77 26.97
N GLY A 259 3.57 22.11 28.07
CA GLY A 259 4.77 22.94 28.12
C GLY A 259 5.98 22.12 28.50
N LEU A 260 7.10 22.41 27.84
CA LEU A 260 8.43 21.91 28.17
C LEU A 260 9.42 23.06 28.01
N ASP A 261 10.16 23.38 29.07
CA ASP A 261 11.40 24.17 28.96
C ASP A 261 12.60 23.37 29.49
N VAL A 262 13.70 23.46 28.75
CA VAL A 262 14.99 22.81 29.03
C VAL A 262 16.14 23.83 29.12
N SER A 263 15.84 25.14 29.13
CA SER A 263 16.82 26.25 29.10
C SER A 263 17.91 26.17 30.19
N THR A 264 17.56 25.67 31.37
CA THR A 264 18.46 25.50 32.52
C THR A 264 19.29 24.20 32.47
N GLY A 265 19.04 23.33 31.48
CA GLY A 265 19.56 21.97 31.42
C GLY A 265 18.80 20.97 32.30
N THR A 266 17.81 21.41 33.08
CA THR A 266 16.87 20.54 33.81
C THR A 266 15.49 20.68 33.18
N PRO A 267 14.88 19.60 32.64
CA PRO A 267 13.55 19.69 32.03
C PRO A 267 12.49 20.09 33.06
N THR A 268 11.71 21.11 32.74
CA THR A 268 10.51 21.54 33.49
C THR A 268 9.29 21.37 32.60
N TRP A 269 8.28 20.69 33.13
CA TRP A 269 7.10 20.24 32.42
C TRP A 269 5.84 20.86 33.00
N VAL A 270 4.91 21.25 32.14
CA VAL A 270 3.60 21.77 32.54
C VAL A 270 2.49 21.14 31.69
N GLN A 271 1.39 20.75 32.31
CA GLN A 271 0.11 20.53 31.63
C GLN A 271 -0.87 21.61 32.10
N ILE A 272 -1.47 22.36 31.18
CA ILE A 272 -2.64 23.20 31.47
C ILE A 272 -3.86 22.51 30.89
N PHE A 273 -4.76 22.06 31.75
CA PHE A 273 -6.05 21.49 31.38
C PHE A 273 -7.13 22.58 31.39
N THR A 274 -8.08 22.49 30.46
CA THR A 274 -9.24 23.38 30.41
C THR A 274 -10.51 22.67 29.96
N GLY A 275 -11.66 23.25 30.27
CA GLY A 275 -12.96 22.76 29.83
C GLY A 275 -14.12 23.70 30.12
N GLY A 276 -15.32 23.14 30.01
CA GLY A 276 -16.58 23.86 29.81
C GLY A 276 -16.94 24.03 28.34
N TYR A 277 -16.44 23.16 27.46
CA TYR A 277 -16.58 23.28 26.02
C TYR A 277 -17.59 22.26 25.47
N THR A 278 -18.22 22.59 24.34
CA THR A 278 -19.04 21.67 23.56
C THR A 278 -18.43 21.55 22.17
N PRO A 279 -18.16 20.34 21.64
CA PRO A 279 -17.76 20.18 20.25
C PRO A 279 -18.83 20.76 19.32
N TYR A 280 -18.38 21.54 18.34
CA TYR A 280 -19.21 22.12 17.28
C TYR A 280 -19.05 21.32 15.97
N SER A 281 -17.84 20.89 15.65
CA SER A 281 -17.56 20.03 14.49
C SER A 281 -16.36 19.10 14.75
N ILE A 282 -16.41 17.94 14.09
CA ILE A 282 -15.36 16.93 14.06
C ILE A 282 -14.93 16.78 12.59
N SER A 283 -13.65 16.99 12.30
CA SER A 283 -13.05 16.90 10.96
C SER A 283 -11.89 15.89 10.96
N PHE A 284 -11.60 15.28 9.81
CA PHE A 284 -10.34 14.55 9.59
C PHE A 284 -9.28 15.55 9.10
N TYR A 285 -8.19 15.70 9.82
CA TYR A 285 -7.12 16.64 9.46
C TYR A 285 -6.26 16.11 8.29
N ASN A 286 -5.89 14.83 8.34
CA ASN A 286 -5.15 14.13 7.28
C ASN A 286 -5.96 12.94 6.73
N PRO A 287 -6.65 13.10 5.59
CA PRO A 287 -7.41 12.01 4.98
C PRO A 287 -6.58 11.25 3.93
N SER A 288 -6.21 10.01 4.25
CA SER A 288 -6.23 8.92 3.26
C SER A 288 -7.49 8.11 3.51
N GLY A 289 -8.58 8.40 2.79
CA GLY A 289 -9.82 7.61 2.85
C GLY A 289 -9.72 6.24 2.15
N VAL A 290 -8.52 5.68 2.05
CA VAL A 290 -8.21 4.40 1.40
C VAL A 290 -7.26 3.61 2.30
N PHE A 291 -7.66 2.40 2.66
CA PHE A 291 -6.97 1.49 3.56
C PHE A 291 -6.78 0.12 2.91
N GLN A 292 -6.06 -0.78 3.58
CA GLN A 292 -5.88 -2.17 3.18
C GLN A 292 -6.57 -3.14 4.13
N VAL A 293 -6.93 -4.33 3.62
CA VAL A 293 -7.51 -5.42 4.42
C VAL A 293 -6.54 -5.84 5.53
N GLY A 294 -6.98 -5.65 6.78
CA GLY A 294 -6.23 -5.93 8.00
C GLY A 294 -5.64 -4.71 8.73
N ASP A 295 -5.82 -3.48 8.22
CA ASP A 295 -5.37 -2.26 8.91
C ASP A 295 -6.12 -2.00 10.25
N SER A 296 -5.48 -1.30 11.19
CA SER A 296 -6.15 -0.58 12.28
C SER A 296 -6.18 0.92 11.94
N LEU A 297 -7.35 1.56 12.09
CA LEU A 297 -7.51 2.99 11.80
C LEU A 297 -6.72 3.87 12.79
N GLN A 298 -6.60 3.42 14.05
CA GLN A 298 -5.73 4.02 15.06
C GLN A 298 -4.24 3.91 14.67
N GLU A 299 -3.78 2.75 14.17
CA GLU A 299 -2.39 2.58 13.73
C GLU A 299 -2.05 3.37 12.45
N GLN A 300 -3.02 3.63 11.58
CA GLN A 300 -2.83 4.37 10.32
C GLN A 300 -2.65 5.90 10.49
N GLY A 301 -2.48 6.40 11.73
CA GLY A 301 -2.04 7.77 11.98
C GLY A 301 -3.10 8.84 11.71
N ILE A 302 -4.38 8.47 11.76
CA ILE A 302 -5.49 9.38 11.52
C ILE A 302 -5.55 10.43 12.65
N LEU A 303 -5.42 11.71 12.28
CA LEU A 303 -5.60 12.83 13.19
C LEU A 303 -6.97 13.49 12.98
N LEU A 304 -7.72 13.64 14.06
CA LEU A 304 -8.96 14.41 14.12
C LEU A 304 -8.67 15.86 14.49
N GLU A 305 -9.45 16.76 13.90
CA GLU A 305 -9.57 18.16 14.25
C GLU A 305 -10.94 18.37 14.91
N ILE A 306 -10.95 18.95 16.12
CA ILE A 306 -12.18 19.28 16.84
C ILE A 306 -12.25 20.80 16.97
N THR A 307 -13.33 21.40 16.46
CA THR A 307 -13.66 22.80 16.76
C THR A 307 -14.75 22.82 17.82
N PHE A 308 -14.59 23.66 18.84
CA PHE A 308 -15.55 23.82 19.93
C PHE A 308 -16.39 25.10 19.76
N THR A 309 -17.53 25.17 20.44
CA THR A 309 -18.50 26.28 20.36
C THR A 309 -17.97 27.65 20.78
N ASN A 310 -16.84 27.70 21.48
CA ASN A 310 -16.11 28.91 21.86
C ASN A 310 -15.10 29.39 20.78
N GLY A 311 -14.92 28.64 19.69
CA GLY A 311 -13.93 28.90 18.65
C GLY A 311 -12.55 28.28 18.89
N MET A 312 -12.33 27.58 20.02
CA MET A 312 -11.10 26.82 20.25
C MET A 312 -11.03 25.67 19.24
N VAL A 313 -9.86 25.49 18.64
CA VAL A 313 -9.51 24.30 17.85
C VAL A 313 -8.49 23.48 18.64
N GLY A 314 -8.65 22.16 18.59
CA GLY A 314 -7.65 21.22 19.07
C GLY A 314 -7.69 19.92 18.29
N TYR A 315 -6.63 19.12 18.42
CA TYR A 315 -6.43 17.91 17.66
C TYR A 315 -6.25 16.71 18.57
N MET A 316 -6.58 15.51 18.07
CA MET A 316 -6.27 14.25 18.73
C MET A 316 -6.15 13.11 17.71
N PRO A 317 -5.34 12.07 17.97
CA PRO A 317 -5.39 10.85 17.17
C PRO A 317 -6.76 10.19 17.29
N LEU A 318 -7.23 9.57 16.22
CA LEU A 318 -8.38 8.66 16.27
C LEU A 318 -8.01 7.46 17.13
N LEU A 319 -8.90 7.09 18.06
CA LEU A 319 -8.79 5.87 18.85
C LEU A 319 -9.84 4.87 18.37
N ASP A 320 -9.50 3.58 18.32
CA ASP A 320 -10.40 2.54 17.81
C ASP A 320 -11.70 2.46 18.65
N SER A 321 -11.66 2.85 19.93
CA SER A 321 -12.85 2.96 20.81
C SER A 321 -13.86 4.03 20.40
N MET A 322 -13.50 4.96 19.50
CA MET A 322 -14.39 6.00 18.98
C MET A 322 -15.15 5.54 17.74
N VAL A 323 -14.68 4.49 17.07
CA VAL A 323 -15.15 4.07 15.75
C VAL A 323 -16.25 3.02 15.85
N SER A 324 -17.29 3.16 15.03
CA SER A 324 -18.24 2.08 14.74
C SER A 324 -18.55 1.99 13.25
N GLY A 325 -19.00 0.82 12.79
CA GLY A 325 -19.27 0.56 11.36
C GLY A 325 -18.03 0.20 10.51
N TYR A 326 -16.85 0.04 11.13
CA TYR A 326 -15.64 -0.45 10.48
C TYR A 326 -15.53 -1.98 10.55
N ASP A 327 -15.21 -2.62 9.42
CA ASP A 327 -14.74 -4.01 9.37
C ASP A 327 -13.44 -4.08 8.54
N PRO A 328 -12.26 -4.29 9.15
CA PRO A 328 -10.99 -4.34 8.43
C PRO A 328 -10.86 -5.52 7.45
N ASN A 329 -11.80 -6.48 7.46
CA ASN A 329 -11.75 -7.68 6.63
C ASN A 329 -12.54 -7.56 5.32
N THR A 330 -13.44 -6.57 5.21
CA THR A 330 -14.37 -6.42 4.07
C THR A 330 -13.90 -5.33 3.11
N THR A 331 -13.44 -5.73 1.93
CA THR A 331 -13.07 -4.81 0.83
C THR A 331 -14.27 -4.01 0.32
N GLY A 332 -14.01 -2.81 -0.19
CA GLY A 332 -14.98 -1.91 -0.78
C GLY A 332 -15.22 -0.66 0.07
N THR A 333 -16.19 0.15 -0.37
CA THR A 333 -16.56 1.39 0.31
C THR A 333 -17.34 1.10 1.60
N GLN A 334 -16.85 1.60 2.74
CA GLN A 334 -17.53 1.55 4.04
C GLN A 334 -17.85 2.96 4.56
N THR A 335 -18.91 3.09 5.35
CA THR A 335 -19.19 4.32 6.11
C THR A 335 -18.95 4.06 7.60
N ILE A 336 -17.88 4.65 8.12
CA ILE A 336 -17.52 4.58 9.54
C ILE A 336 -18.13 5.78 10.28
N ARG A 337 -18.47 5.58 11.55
CA ARG A 337 -18.93 6.63 12.47
C ARG A 337 -17.87 6.87 13.53
N VAL A 338 -17.36 8.09 13.62
CA VAL A 338 -16.49 8.54 14.71
C VAL A 338 -17.36 9.24 15.74
N ASN A 339 -17.35 8.76 16.98
CA ASN A 339 -18.13 9.27 18.10
C ASN A 339 -17.19 10.01 19.07
N TYR A 340 -17.59 11.19 19.55
CA TYR A 340 -16.81 11.99 20.50
C TYR A 340 -17.71 12.88 21.34
N MET A 341 -17.64 12.77 22.67
CA MET A 341 -18.40 13.59 23.62
C MET A 341 -19.93 13.66 23.35
N GLY A 342 -20.52 12.55 22.92
CA GLY A 342 -21.95 12.47 22.54
C GLY A 342 -22.31 13.11 21.18
N GLY A 343 -21.36 13.75 20.49
CA GLY A 343 -21.44 14.07 19.07
C GLY A 343 -20.92 12.91 18.21
N TYR A 344 -21.19 12.95 16.91
CA TYR A 344 -20.61 12.03 15.94
C TYR A 344 -20.42 12.68 14.56
N VAL A 345 -19.54 12.09 13.76
CA VAL A 345 -19.41 12.35 12.31
C VAL A 345 -19.34 11.03 11.56
N ASP A 346 -20.04 10.95 10.43
CA ASP A 346 -19.99 9.81 9.51
C ASP A 346 -18.99 10.13 8.39
N PHE A 347 -18.08 9.19 8.09
CA PHE A 347 -17.03 9.34 7.09
C PHE A 347 -16.97 8.11 6.18
N THR A 348 -16.69 8.33 4.90
CA THR A 348 -16.60 7.26 3.90
C THR A 348 -15.15 6.88 3.65
N ILE A 349 -14.84 5.59 3.78
CA ILE A 349 -13.53 5.00 3.49
C ILE A 349 -13.66 3.94 2.41
N GLU A 350 -12.54 3.58 1.78
CA GLU A 350 -12.42 2.46 0.85
C GLU A 350 -11.40 1.45 1.40
N ILE A 351 -11.76 0.18 1.52
CA ILE A 351 -10.82 -0.88 1.91
C ILE A 351 -10.42 -1.70 0.69
N THR A 352 -9.12 -1.81 0.44
CA THR A 352 -8.56 -2.52 -0.71
C THR A 352 -7.81 -3.78 -0.27
N ASP A 353 -7.76 -4.83 -1.10
CA ASP A 353 -6.73 -5.87 -0.96
C ASP A 353 -5.96 -5.98 -2.27
N PRO A 354 -4.91 -5.17 -2.49
CA PRO A 354 -4.15 -5.23 -3.73
C PRO A 354 -3.50 -6.61 -3.90
N ILE A 355 -3.01 -7.22 -2.82
CA ILE A 355 -2.39 -8.55 -2.86
C ILE A 355 -3.44 -9.62 -3.17
N GLY A 356 -4.61 -9.53 -2.55
CA GLY A 356 -5.78 -10.35 -2.89
C GLY A 356 -6.22 -10.19 -4.35
N ALA A 357 -6.22 -8.97 -4.89
CA ALA A 357 -6.53 -8.72 -6.30
C ALA A 357 -5.50 -9.36 -7.25
N PHE A 358 -4.20 -9.27 -6.94
CA PHE A 358 -3.14 -9.97 -7.71
C PHE A 358 -3.33 -11.49 -7.66
N VAL A 359 -3.55 -12.07 -6.48
CA VAL A 359 -3.78 -13.52 -6.32
C VAL A 359 -5.04 -13.95 -7.07
N SER A 360 -6.14 -13.20 -6.95
CA SER A 360 -7.38 -13.46 -7.69
C SER A 360 -7.13 -13.48 -9.21
N ARG A 361 -6.32 -12.54 -9.73
CA ARG A 361 -5.92 -12.51 -11.14
C ARG A 361 -5.06 -13.71 -11.56
N LEU A 362 -4.27 -14.30 -10.66
CA LEU A 362 -3.61 -15.58 -10.95
C LEU A 362 -4.64 -16.70 -11.14
N TYR A 363 -5.70 -16.75 -10.33
CA TYR A 363 -6.76 -17.74 -10.51
C TYR A 363 -7.57 -17.49 -11.80
N THR A 364 -7.97 -16.25 -12.10
CA THR A 364 -8.79 -15.97 -13.29
C THR A 364 -8.01 -16.13 -14.59
N GLU A 365 -6.84 -15.51 -14.72
CA GLU A 365 -6.13 -15.46 -16.00
C GLU A 365 -5.30 -16.72 -16.25
N VAL A 366 -4.65 -17.25 -15.21
CA VAL A 366 -3.86 -18.49 -15.33
C VAL A 366 -4.76 -19.72 -15.21
N LEU A 367 -5.62 -19.83 -14.18
CA LEU A 367 -6.41 -21.07 -13.98
C LEU A 367 -7.79 -21.04 -14.67
N GLY A 368 -8.25 -19.90 -15.18
CA GLY A 368 -9.53 -19.80 -15.89
C GLY A 368 -10.76 -19.83 -14.98
N ARG A 369 -10.61 -19.54 -13.68
CA ARG A 369 -11.68 -19.63 -12.67
C ARG A 369 -11.53 -18.60 -11.56
N THR A 370 -12.60 -18.32 -10.83
CA THR A 370 -12.49 -17.58 -9.56
C THR A 370 -11.71 -18.40 -8.52
N PRO A 371 -10.97 -17.75 -7.60
CA PRO A 371 -10.44 -18.44 -6.44
C PRO A 371 -11.56 -18.93 -5.52
N ASP A 372 -11.28 -19.97 -4.74
CA ASP A 372 -12.03 -20.25 -3.52
C ASP A 372 -11.51 -19.36 -2.36
N PRO A 373 -12.32 -19.07 -1.32
CA PRO A 373 -11.92 -18.15 -0.25
C PRO A 373 -10.67 -18.59 0.52
N THR A 374 -10.46 -19.90 0.69
CA THR A 374 -9.30 -20.44 1.40
C THR A 374 -8.02 -20.23 0.59
N GLY A 375 -8.02 -20.65 -0.68
CA GLY A 375 -6.89 -20.46 -1.58
C GLY A 375 -6.53 -18.99 -1.79
N LEU A 376 -7.53 -18.11 -1.90
CA LEU A 376 -7.30 -16.66 -1.95
C LEU A 376 -6.57 -16.16 -0.69
N ALA A 377 -7.06 -16.53 0.50
CA ALA A 377 -6.48 -16.09 1.76
C ALA A 377 -5.05 -16.65 1.97
N GLU A 378 -4.83 -17.95 1.72
CA GLU A 378 -3.53 -18.59 1.90
C GLU A 378 -2.44 -17.99 1.00
N TRP A 379 -2.69 -17.87 -0.31
CA TRP A 379 -1.72 -17.27 -1.23
C TRP A 379 -1.51 -15.76 -0.98
N SER A 380 -2.56 -15.04 -0.57
CA SER A 380 -2.42 -13.63 -0.19
C SER A 380 -1.56 -13.47 1.06
N GLN A 381 -1.71 -14.34 2.06
CA GLN A 381 -0.91 -14.29 3.28
C GLN A 381 0.55 -14.66 3.03
N VAL A 382 0.83 -15.63 2.14
CA VAL A 382 2.20 -15.98 1.70
C VAL A 382 2.92 -14.77 1.10
N LEU A 383 2.22 -13.96 0.29
CA LEU A 383 2.76 -12.73 -0.28
C LEU A 383 2.85 -11.59 0.75
N LYS A 384 1.81 -11.36 1.57
CA LYS A 384 1.79 -10.34 2.65
C LYS A 384 2.93 -10.55 3.65
N ASN A 385 3.23 -11.80 4.01
CA ASN A 385 4.33 -12.16 4.91
C ASN A 385 5.71 -12.18 4.22
N GLY A 386 5.80 -12.00 2.90
CA GLY A 386 7.04 -12.17 2.13
C GLY A 386 7.63 -13.58 2.18
N GLN A 387 6.80 -14.61 2.44
CA GLN A 387 7.23 -16.01 2.50
C GLN A 387 7.58 -16.56 1.11
N GLU A 388 6.96 -16.01 0.06
CA GLU A 388 7.37 -16.22 -1.33
C GLU A 388 7.18 -14.92 -2.14
N GLN A 389 7.78 -14.86 -3.32
CA GLN A 389 7.82 -13.70 -4.20
C GLN A 389 6.74 -13.77 -5.30
N GLY A 390 6.24 -12.62 -5.75
CA GLY A 390 5.17 -12.53 -6.75
C GLY A 390 5.45 -13.29 -8.05
N ALA A 391 6.66 -13.16 -8.61
CA ALA A 391 7.11 -13.93 -9.77
C ALA A 391 7.14 -15.44 -9.50
N LYS A 392 7.43 -15.87 -8.28
CA LYS A 392 7.55 -17.30 -7.96
C LYS A 392 6.20 -17.96 -7.67
N VAL A 393 5.26 -17.24 -7.05
CA VAL A 393 3.86 -17.66 -6.96
C VAL A 393 3.23 -17.74 -8.37
N ALA A 394 3.39 -16.70 -9.19
CA ALA A 394 2.91 -16.72 -10.58
C ALA A 394 3.54 -17.86 -11.41
N GLN A 395 4.84 -18.16 -11.21
CA GLN A 395 5.46 -19.33 -11.81
C GLN A 395 4.80 -20.63 -11.34
N GLY A 396 4.52 -20.78 -10.03
CA GLY A 396 3.84 -21.96 -9.49
C GLY A 396 2.46 -22.23 -10.08
N PHE A 397 1.70 -21.18 -10.37
CA PHE A 397 0.42 -21.29 -11.07
C PHE A 397 0.59 -21.75 -12.53
N ILE A 398 1.56 -21.20 -13.26
CA ILE A 398 1.85 -21.58 -14.67
C ILE A 398 2.51 -22.96 -14.78
N ASP A 399 3.33 -23.36 -13.81
CA ASP A 399 3.93 -24.69 -13.74
C ASP A 399 2.97 -25.76 -13.18
N SER A 400 1.73 -25.40 -12.85
CA SER A 400 0.71 -26.35 -12.39
C SER A 400 0.21 -27.28 -13.50
N ASP A 401 -0.22 -28.49 -13.13
CA ASP A 401 -0.88 -29.42 -14.05
C ASP A 401 -2.26 -28.89 -14.51
N GLU A 402 -2.90 -28.02 -13.71
CA GLU A 402 -4.14 -27.33 -14.06
C GLU A 402 -3.92 -26.35 -15.24
N PHE A 403 -2.86 -25.53 -15.18
CA PHE A 403 -2.50 -24.66 -16.31
C PHE A 403 -2.08 -25.44 -17.55
N LYS A 404 -1.21 -26.44 -17.38
CA LYS A 404 -0.75 -27.31 -18.47
C LYS A 404 -1.92 -28.03 -19.15
N GLY A 405 -2.92 -28.43 -18.38
CA GLY A 405 -4.18 -29.01 -18.85
C GLY A 405 -5.00 -28.12 -19.80
N ARG A 406 -4.80 -26.78 -19.78
CA ARG A 406 -5.44 -25.86 -20.73
C ARG A 406 -4.94 -26.02 -22.17
N ASN A 407 -3.76 -26.62 -22.38
CA ASN A 407 -3.16 -26.87 -23.71
C ASN A 407 -3.08 -25.62 -24.63
N LEU A 408 -2.88 -24.44 -24.04
CA LEU A 408 -2.85 -23.15 -24.75
C LEU A 408 -1.81 -23.12 -25.87
N SER A 409 -2.15 -22.49 -27.00
CA SER A 409 -1.21 -22.04 -28.02
C SER A 409 -0.21 -21.01 -27.47
N ASP A 410 0.84 -20.71 -28.23
CA ASP A 410 1.83 -19.71 -27.83
C ASP A 410 1.23 -18.29 -27.77
N GLU A 411 0.25 -17.97 -28.63
CA GLU A 411 -0.46 -16.69 -28.65
C GLU A 411 -1.35 -16.51 -27.41
N GLU A 412 -2.16 -17.53 -27.08
CA GLU A 412 -2.95 -17.55 -25.85
C GLU A 412 -2.06 -17.52 -24.59
N TYR A 413 -0.92 -18.21 -24.62
CA TYR A 413 0.06 -18.19 -23.52
C TYR A 413 0.63 -16.80 -23.28
N VAL A 414 1.09 -16.10 -24.33
CA VAL A 414 1.60 -14.72 -24.21
C VAL A 414 0.51 -13.77 -23.74
N THR A 415 -0.72 -13.90 -24.27
CA THR A 415 -1.87 -13.08 -23.83
C THR A 415 -2.16 -13.26 -22.34
N VAL A 416 -2.19 -14.50 -21.83
CA VAL A 416 -2.34 -14.77 -20.38
C VAL A 416 -1.21 -14.11 -19.57
N LEU A 417 0.03 -14.03 -20.08
CA LEU A 417 1.09 -13.28 -19.39
C LEU A 417 0.82 -11.77 -19.35
N TYR A 418 0.30 -11.17 -20.42
CA TYR A 418 -0.10 -9.76 -20.43
C TYR A 418 -1.19 -9.46 -19.39
N HIS A 419 -2.25 -10.25 -19.34
CA HIS A 419 -3.30 -10.10 -18.32
C HIS A 419 -2.75 -10.33 -16.90
N THR A 420 -2.03 -11.43 -16.68
CA THR A 420 -1.46 -11.79 -15.37
C THR A 420 -0.54 -10.70 -14.81
N PHE A 421 0.47 -10.29 -15.59
CA PHE A 421 1.56 -9.44 -15.11
C PHE A 421 1.25 -7.94 -15.25
N PHE A 422 0.47 -7.53 -16.24
CA PHE A 422 0.26 -6.11 -16.60
C PHE A 422 -1.19 -5.64 -16.54
N ASP A 423 -2.16 -6.51 -16.25
CA ASP A 423 -3.59 -6.15 -16.06
C ASP A 423 -4.22 -5.52 -17.32
N ARG A 424 -3.74 -5.91 -18.52
CA ARG A 424 -4.12 -5.33 -19.81
C ARG A 424 -3.95 -6.30 -20.98
N GLU A 425 -4.55 -5.97 -22.11
CA GLU A 425 -4.30 -6.64 -23.39
C GLU A 425 -2.83 -6.44 -23.89
N PRO A 426 -2.31 -7.39 -24.69
CA PRO A 426 -1.17 -7.14 -25.55
C PRO A 426 -1.48 -6.09 -26.62
N ASP A 427 -0.47 -5.27 -26.97
CA ASP A 427 -0.46 -4.58 -28.25
C ASP A 427 0.09 -5.51 -29.34
N SER A 428 -0.27 -5.26 -30.61
CA SER A 428 0.11 -6.14 -31.72
C SER A 428 1.62 -6.21 -32.00
N ALA A 429 2.42 -5.23 -31.57
CA ALA A 429 3.87 -5.29 -31.74
C ALA A 429 4.52 -6.12 -30.61
N GLY A 430 4.10 -5.89 -29.36
CA GLY A 430 4.52 -6.67 -28.20
C GLY A 430 4.18 -8.16 -28.30
N LEU A 431 2.97 -8.50 -28.75
CA LEU A 431 2.56 -9.89 -29.00
C LEU A 431 3.48 -10.56 -30.04
N ASN A 432 3.62 -9.94 -31.21
CA ASN A 432 4.47 -10.49 -32.29
C ASN A 432 5.95 -10.59 -31.88
N ALA A 433 6.46 -9.70 -31.01
CA ALA A 433 7.82 -9.80 -30.49
C ALA A 433 8.03 -11.04 -29.62
N TRP A 434 7.13 -11.33 -28.67
CA TRP A 434 7.22 -12.52 -27.82
C TRP A 434 6.94 -13.82 -28.58
N ILE A 435 6.03 -13.79 -29.55
CA ILE A 435 5.82 -14.91 -30.49
C ILE A 435 7.05 -15.11 -31.38
N GLY A 436 7.77 -14.04 -31.73
CA GLY A 436 9.11 -14.11 -32.34
C GLY A 436 10.10 -14.88 -31.47
N VAL A 437 10.18 -14.58 -30.16
CA VAL A 437 11.07 -15.27 -29.20
C VAL A 437 10.77 -16.78 -29.11
N LEU A 438 9.49 -17.17 -29.08
CA LEU A 438 9.09 -18.60 -29.08
C LEU A 438 9.39 -19.27 -30.42
N ASN A 439 9.12 -18.60 -31.54
CA ASN A 439 9.53 -19.05 -32.86
C ASN A 439 11.06 -19.13 -33.02
N ASP A 440 11.83 -18.35 -32.27
CA ASP A 440 13.29 -18.43 -32.22
C ASP A 440 13.82 -19.60 -31.36
N GLY A 441 12.92 -20.41 -30.80
CA GLY A 441 13.22 -21.66 -30.08
C GLY A 441 13.52 -21.50 -28.59
N LEU A 442 13.32 -20.30 -28.04
CA LEU A 442 13.40 -20.04 -26.60
C LEU A 442 12.14 -20.61 -25.93
N SER A 443 12.21 -20.95 -24.64
CA SER A 443 11.07 -21.55 -23.95
C SER A 443 10.01 -20.54 -23.52
N ARG A 444 8.81 -21.05 -23.23
CA ARG A 444 7.77 -20.30 -22.49
C ARG A 444 8.27 -19.74 -21.14
N LEU A 445 9.21 -20.42 -20.47
CA LEU A 445 9.83 -19.92 -19.23
C LEU A 445 10.79 -18.74 -19.48
N HIS A 446 11.45 -18.69 -20.65
CA HIS A 446 12.25 -17.53 -21.07
C HIS A 446 11.34 -16.32 -21.33
N VAL A 447 10.22 -16.51 -22.01
CA VAL A 447 9.20 -15.44 -22.19
C VAL A 447 8.63 -15.01 -20.84
N PHE A 448 8.20 -15.95 -19.98
CA PHE A 448 7.73 -15.67 -18.62
C PHE A 448 8.70 -14.78 -17.83
N LYS A 449 10.01 -15.07 -17.86
CA LYS A 449 11.04 -14.25 -17.22
C LYS A 449 11.03 -12.81 -17.74
N GLY A 450 10.83 -12.62 -19.05
CA GLY A 450 10.69 -11.30 -19.67
C GLY A 450 9.57 -10.45 -19.04
N PHE A 451 8.41 -11.04 -18.76
CA PHE A 451 7.31 -10.38 -18.06
C PHE A 451 7.61 -10.22 -16.56
N ALA A 452 7.96 -11.30 -15.89
CA ALA A 452 8.17 -11.38 -14.44
C ALA A 452 9.38 -10.57 -13.93
N GLU A 453 10.28 -10.14 -14.82
CA GLU A 453 11.43 -9.28 -14.49
C GLU A 453 11.41 -7.91 -15.16
N SER A 454 10.35 -7.61 -15.92
CA SER A 454 10.14 -6.30 -16.56
C SER A 454 10.06 -5.13 -15.57
N ASN A 455 10.35 -3.93 -16.05
CA ASN A 455 10.14 -2.69 -15.28
C ASN A 455 8.66 -2.45 -14.96
N GLU A 456 7.75 -2.88 -15.84
CA GLU A 456 6.30 -2.71 -15.70
C GLU A 456 5.76 -3.56 -14.53
N PHE A 457 6.08 -4.86 -14.49
CA PHE A 457 5.71 -5.69 -13.33
C PHE A 457 6.45 -5.28 -12.06
N THR A 458 7.67 -4.75 -12.15
CA THR A 458 8.40 -4.21 -10.99
C THR A 458 7.66 -3.03 -10.36
N GLN A 459 7.00 -2.18 -11.16
CA GLN A 459 6.15 -1.08 -10.66
C GLN A 459 4.83 -1.61 -10.08
N ILE A 460 4.18 -2.58 -10.74
CA ILE A 460 2.95 -3.20 -10.26
C ILE A 460 3.17 -3.87 -8.90
N CYS A 461 4.22 -4.69 -8.74
CA CYS A 461 4.59 -5.26 -7.45
C CYS A 461 4.84 -4.20 -6.38
N ALA A 462 5.53 -3.10 -6.71
CA ALA A 462 5.78 -2.01 -5.77
C ALA A 462 4.49 -1.30 -5.32
N ASN A 463 3.54 -1.08 -6.23
CA ASN A 463 2.23 -0.50 -5.92
C ASN A 463 1.36 -1.45 -5.07
N TYR A 464 1.52 -2.76 -5.26
CA TYR A 464 0.77 -3.79 -4.56
C TYR A 464 1.43 -4.24 -3.24
N GLY A 465 2.60 -3.71 -2.86
CA GLY A 465 3.36 -4.15 -1.68
C GLY A 465 4.06 -5.50 -1.81
N ILE A 466 4.09 -6.10 -3.00
CA ILE A 466 4.60 -7.45 -3.27
C ILE A 466 6.12 -7.42 -3.52
N VAL A 467 6.86 -8.37 -2.93
CA VAL A 467 8.25 -8.62 -3.31
C VAL A 467 8.27 -9.32 -4.68
N ARG A 468 8.63 -8.60 -5.75
CA ARG A 468 8.60 -9.08 -7.14
C ARG A 468 9.30 -10.42 -7.35
N GLY A 469 10.55 -10.53 -6.90
CA GLY A 469 11.41 -11.71 -7.13
C GLY A 469 11.96 -11.81 -8.56
N ASN A 470 12.23 -13.05 -8.97
CA ASN A 470 12.90 -13.40 -10.23
C ASN A 470 12.51 -14.82 -10.71
N ALA A 471 12.73 -15.11 -11.98
CA ALA A 471 12.56 -16.42 -12.60
C ALA A 471 13.92 -17.00 -13.02
N GLN A 472 14.17 -18.25 -12.63
CA GLN A 472 15.43 -18.96 -12.92
C GLN A 472 15.29 -19.83 -14.17
N LEU A 473 16.12 -19.56 -15.18
CA LEU A 473 16.18 -20.35 -16.42
C LEU A 473 17.06 -21.57 -16.20
N THR A 474 16.52 -22.76 -16.48
CA THR A 474 17.23 -24.04 -16.26
C THR A 474 17.54 -24.79 -17.56
N ALA A 475 16.78 -24.56 -18.63
CA ALA A 475 17.05 -25.19 -19.91
C ALA A 475 18.28 -24.57 -20.60
N PRO A 476 19.19 -25.37 -21.19
CA PRO A 476 20.36 -24.88 -21.94
C PRO A 476 20.02 -23.90 -23.06
N ARG A 477 18.90 -24.10 -23.77
CA ARG A 477 18.44 -23.19 -24.84
C ARG A 477 18.09 -21.79 -24.34
N ASP A 478 17.73 -21.63 -23.07
CA ASP A 478 17.31 -20.33 -22.53
C ASP A 478 18.48 -19.51 -21.99
N GLN A 479 19.67 -20.10 -21.84
CA GLN A 479 20.85 -19.45 -21.25
C GLN A 479 21.54 -18.45 -22.19
N ASN A 480 21.35 -18.60 -23.50
CA ASN A 480 21.98 -17.75 -24.51
C ASN A 480 21.11 -17.71 -25.77
N GLU A 481 20.40 -16.59 -25.94
CA GLU A 481 19.48 -16.36 -27.04
C GLU A 481 20.15 -16.45 -28.42
N GLY A 482 21.37 -15.91 -28.58
CA GLY A 482 22.11 -15.92 -29.84
C GLY A 482 22.52 -17.32 -30.30
N VAL A 483 23.02 -18.14 -29.36
CA VAL A 483 23.35 -19.56 -29.61
C VAL A 483 22.12 -20.34 -30.05
N THR A 484 20.99 -20.13 -29.39
CA THR A 484 19.73 -20.84 -29.70
C THR A 484 19.18 -20.41 -31.06
N LYS A 485 19.15 -19.12 -31.39
CA LYS A 485 18.75 -18.63 -32.72
C LYS A 485 19.63 -19.19 -33.83
N PHE A 486 20.95 -19.18 -33.64
CA PHE A 486 21.90 -19.77 -34.59
C PHE A 486 21.64 -21.28 -34.83
N LEU A 487 21.36 -22.04 -33.77
CA LEU A 487 21.03 -23.46 -33.88
C LEU A 487 19.67 -23.69 -34.56
N VAL A 488 18.64 -22.92 -34.22
CA VAL A 488 17.32 -22.99 -34.88
C VAL A 488 17.42 -22.64 -36.37
N ARG A 489 18.24 -21.65 -36.75
CA ARG A 489 18.61 -21.39 -38.15
C ARG A 489 19.25 -22.61 -38.80
N CYS A 490 20.17 -23.30 -38.12
CA CYS A 490 20.77 -24.54 -38.64
C CYS A 490 19.71 -25.64 -38.85
N TYR A 491 18.81 -25.88 -37.91
CA TYR A 491 17.71 -26.85 -38.07
C TYR A 491 16.79 -26.49 -39.25
N ARG A 492 16.28 -25.25 -39.29
CA ARG A 492 15.36 -24.79 -40.34
C ARG A 492 15.98 -24.78 -41.73
N LEU A 493 17.14 -24.13 -41.88
CA LEU A 493 17.75 -23.92 -43.18
C LEU A 493 18.45 -25.18 -43.69
N CYS A 494 19.23 -25.85 -42.84
CA CYS A 494 19.94 -27.06 -43.25
C CYS A 494 18.99 -28.26 -43.32
N LEU A 495 18.28 -28.58 -42.23
CA LEU A 495 17.49 -29.82 -42.18
C LEU A 495 16.10 -29.63 -42.83
N GLY A 496 15.48 -28.45 -42.70
CA GLY A 496 14.15 -28.18 -43.27
C GLY A 496 13.00 -28.51 -42.31
N ARG A 497 13.28 -28.47 -41.01
CA ARG A 497 12.34 -28.81 -39.93
C ARG A 497 12.70 -28.02 -38.67
N GLU A 498 11.75 -27.99 -37.74
CA GLU A 498 11.98 -27.43 -36.41
C GLU A 498 12.94 -28.29 -35.58
N ALA A 499 13.56 -27.64 -34.59
CA ALA A 499 14.39 -28.29 -33.60
C ALA A 499 13.52 -28.94 -32.52
N ASP A 500 13.77 -30.21 -32.20
CA ASP A 500 13.19 -30.84 -31.03
C ASP A 500 13.90 -30.33 -29.76
N GLU A 501 13.17 -30.25 -28.64
CA GLU A 501 13.70 -29.65 -27.40
C GLU A 501 14.97 -30.35 -26.87
N ASN A 502 15.05 -31.68 -27.01
CA ASN A 502 16.20 -32.45 -26.55
C ASN A 502 17.43 -32.21 -27.43
N GLY A 503 17.25 -32.20 -28.75
CA GLY A 503 18.28 -31.87 -29.72
C GLY A 503 18.81 -30.44 -29.56
N LEU A 504 17.90 -29.46 -29.44
CA LEU A 504 18.26 -28.06 -29.24
C LEU A 504 19.03 -27.85 -27.92
N ASN A 505 18.50 -28.35 -26.80
CA ASN A 505 19.20 -28.26 -25.51
C ASN A 505 20.55 -28.99 -25.52
N SER A 506 20.68 -30.12 -26.22
CA SER A 506 21.94 -30.84 -26.38
C SER A 506 22.99 -30.02 -27.14
N TRP A 507 22.61 -29.37 -28.26
CA TRP A 507 23.51 -28.50 -29.00
C TRP A 507 23.88 -27.22 -28.24
N CYS A 508 22.92 -26.56 -27.58
CA CYS A 508 23.20 -25.41 -26.73
C CYS A 508 24.17 -25.79 -25.60
N THR A 509 23.98 -26.95 -24.95
CA THR A 509 24.90 -27.46 -23.92
C THR A 509 26.31 -27.64 -24.46
N GLN A 510 26.47 -28.24 -25.65
CA GLN A 510 27.79 -28.48 -26.24
C GLN A 510 28.53 -27.18 -26.59
N ILE A 511 27.82 -26.16 -27.07
CA ILE A 511 28.42 -24.85 -27.38
C ILE A 511 28.75 -24.08 -26.10
N LEU A 512 27.82 -23.99 -25.14
CA LEU A 512 28.00 -23.25 -23.90
C LEU A 512 29.03 -23.86 -22.94
N THR A 513 29.34 -25.16 -23.08
CA THR A 513 30.43 -25.81 -22.35
C THR A 513 31.77 -25.81 -23.09
N GLY A 514 31.83 -25.29 -24.33
CA GLY A 514 33.02 -25.35 -25.18
C GLY A 514 33.38 -26.75 -25.68
N ALA A 515 32.47 -27.72 -25.56
CA ALA A 515 32.65 -29.07 -26.09
C ALA A 515 32.54 -29.13 -27.63
N ASN A 516 31.87 -28.15 -28.24
CA ASN A 516 31.92 -27.83 -29.67
C ASN A 516 31.90 -26.30 -29.86
N THR A 517 32.63 -25.79 -30.85
CA THR A 517 32.46 -24.42 -31.36
C THR A 517 31.19 -24.30 -32.20
N ALA A 518 30.72 -23.07 -32.43
CA ALA A 518 29.60 -22.83 -33.36
C ALA A 518 29.91 -23.34 -34.78
N LYS A 519 31.16 -23.23 -35.23
CA LYS A 519 31.65 -23.81 -36.50
C LYS A 519 31.51 -25.34 -36.54
N GLN A 520 31.89 -26.05 -35.47
CA GLN A 520 31.75 -27.52 -35.41
C GLN A 520 30.28 -27.96 -35.41
N ALA A 521 29.41 -27.24 -34.71
CA ALA A 521 27.97 -27.50 -34.75
C ALA A 521 27.42 -27.32 -36.18
N ALA A 522 27.65 -26.16 -36.82
CA ALA A 522 27.20 -25.91 -38.19
C ALA A 522 27.77 -26.90 -39.22
N TYR A 523 29.01 -27.37 -39.03
CA TYR A 523 29.58 -28.44 -39.88
C TYR A 523 28.74 -29.72 -39.79
N GLY A 524 28.33 -30.11 -38.59
CA GLY A 524 27.44 -31.24 -38.35
C GLY A 524 26.09 -31.13 -39.08
N PHE A 525 25.52 -29.93 -39.17
CA PHE A 525 24.30 -29.69 -39.94
C PHE A 525 24.54 -29.65 -41.45
N VAL A 526 25.50 -28.86 -41.93
CA VAL A 526 25.76 -28.61 -43.36
C VAL A 526 26.33 -29.85 -44.08
N PHE A 527 27.09 -30.70 -43.39
CA PHE A 527 27.60 -31.95 -43.96
C PHE A 527 26.82 -33.19 -43.52
N SER A 528 25.65 -33.02 -42.89
CA SER A 528 24.72 -34.13 -42.62
C SER A 528 24.21 -34.78 -43.92
N ASN A 529 23.88 -36.08 -43.85
CA ASN A 529 23.20 -36.79 -44.94
C ASN A 529 21.86 -36.14 -45.29
N GLU A 530 21.16 -35.57 -44.30
CA GLU A 530 19.88 -34.86 -44.43
C GLU A 530 20.04 -33.60 -45.30
N PHE A 531 21.08 -32.78 -45.06
CA PHE A 531 21.40 -31.63 -45.91
C PHE A 531 21.88 -32.03 -47.31
N GLN A 532 22.83 -32.96 -47.41
CA GLN A 532 23.39 -33.39 -48.69
C GLN A 532 22.30 -33.95 -49.62
N SER A 533 21.31 -34.68 -49.07
CA SER A 533 20.17 -35.22 -49.82
C SER A 533 19.25 -34.17 -50.44
N LYS A 534 19.32 -32.90 -50.00
CA LYS A 534 18.57 -31.80 -50.64
C LYS A 534 19.11 -31.45 -52.05
N ASN A 535 20.30 -31.90 -52.42
CA ASN A 535 20.90 -31.71 -53.75
C ASN A 535 20.86 -30.24 -54.24
N LEU A 536 21.04 -29.28 -53.33
CA LEU A 536 20.95 -27.85 -53.61
C LEU A 536 21.89 -27.42 -54.75
N SER A 537 21.48 -26.43 -55.54
CA SER A 537 22.37 -25.75 -56.49
C SER A 537 23.53 -25.06 -55.75
N ASP A 538 24.62 -24.74 -56.46
CA ASP A 538 25.72 -23.97 -55.86
C ASP A 538 25.29 -22.57 -55.40
N GLU A 539 24.30 -21.97 -56.08
CA GLU A 539 23.75 -20.67 -55.72
C GLU A 539 22.90 -20.76 -54.43
N ASP A 540 22.07 -21.79 -54.31
CA ASP A 540 21.21 -21.97 -53.13
C ASP A 540 21.99 -22.51 -51.94
N TYR A 541 23.07 -23.26 -52.17
CA TYR A 541 24.06 -23.59 -51.15
C TYR A 541 24.68 -22.33 -50.54
N VAL A 542 25.17 -21.41 -51.38
CA VAL A 542 25.76 -20.14 -50.92
C VAL A 542 24.72 -19.26 -50.21
N LYS A 543 23.49 -19.13 -50.72
CA LYS A 543 22.40 -18.41 -50.02
C LYS A 543 22.13 -18.99 -48.63
N THR A 544 22.11 -20.31 -48.50
CA THR A 544 21.92 -20.98 -47.20
C THR A 544 23.08 -20.70 -46.24
N LEU A 545 24.33 -20.70 -46.70
CA LEU A 545 25.47 -20.33 -45.84
C LEU A 545 25.36 -18.88 -45.35
N TYR A 546 24.98 -17.92 -46.19
CA TYR A 546 24.74 -16.53 -45.77
C TYR A 546 23.69 -16.43 -44.65
N ARG A 547 22.56 -17.13 -44.80
CA ARG A 547 21.48 -17.13 -43.80
C ARG A 547 21.88 -17.82 -42.49
N VAL A 548 22.61 -18.95 -42.56
CA VAL A 548 23.06 -19.70 -41.38
C VAL A 548 24.09 -18.89 -40.58
N PHE A 549 25.13 -18.39 -41.25
CA PHE A 549 26.28 -17.76 -40.60
C PHE A 549 26.10 -16.26 -40.34
N MET A 550 25.41 -15.51 -41.21
CA MET A 550 25.34 -14.05 -41.14
C MET A 550 23.92 -13.50 -40.87
N ASP A 551 22.93 -14.38 -40.66
CA ASP A 551 21.53 -14.02 -40.37
C ASP A 551 20.86 -13.11 -41.41
N ARG A 552 21.31 -13.16 -42.67
CA ARG A 552 20.88 -12.27 -43.75
C ARG A 552 20.92 -12.92 -45.12
N GLU A 553 20.26 -12.27 -46.09
CA GLU A 553 20.46 -12.56 -47.51
C GLU A 553 21.83 -12.04 -48.00
N PRO A 554 22.42 -12.69 -49.03
CA PRO A 554 23.55 -12.13 -49.73
C PRO A 554 23.17 -10.90 -50.58
N ASP A 555 24.11 -9.98 -50.73
CA ASP A 555 24.09 -9.03 -51.83
C ASP A 555 24.49 -9.71 -53.15
N SER A 556 24.17 -9.08 -54.29
CA SER A 556 24.43 -9.66 -55.61
C SER A 556 25.92 -9.82 -55.95
N ALA A 557 26.84 -9.08 -55.34
CA ALA A 557 28.28 -9.24 -55.57
C ALA A 557 28.86 -10.37 -54.71
N GLY A 558 28.50 -10.43 -53.43
CA GLY A 558 28.86 -11.51 -52.50
C GLY A 558 28.41 -12.88 -52.99
N LEU A 559 27.15 -13.00 -53.43
CA LEU A 559 26.60 -14.24 -54.02
C LEU A 559 27.41 -14.68 -55.26
N ASN A 560 27.60 -13.77 -56.22
CA ASN A 560 28.33 -14.09 -57.45
C ASN A 560 29.80 -14.45 -57.19
N SER A 561 30.44 -13.83 -56.19
CA SER A 561 31.82 -14.15 -55.79
C SER A 561 31.93 -15.62 -55.35
N TRP A 562 31.16 -16.02 -54.33
CA TRP A 562 31.22 -17.39 -53.79
C TRP A 562 30.73 -18.46 -54.76
N VAL A 563 29.72 -18.17 -55.59
CA VAL A 563 29.30 -19.10 -56.65
C VAL A 563 30.38 -19.28 -57.72
N ASN A 564 31.15 -18.23 -58.02
CA ASN A 564 32.30 -18.35 -58.93
C ASN A 564 33.47 -19.12 -58.31
N VAL A 565 33.64 -19.11 -56.97
CA VAL A 565 34.59 -19.99 -56.26
C VAL A 565 34.23 -21.47 -56.50
N LEU A 566 32.96 -21.86 -56.36
CA LEU A 566 32.49 -23.23 -56.68
C LEU A 566 32.69 -23.57 -58.16
N ARG A 567 32.29 -22.68 -59.09
CA ARG A 567 32.51 -22.85 -60.54
C ARG A 567 33.98 -22.99 -60.93
N SER A 568 34.92 -22.50 -60.11
CA SER A 568 36.36 -22.67 -60.33
C SER A 568 36.90 -24.07 -59.94
N GLY A 569 36.05 -24.93 -59.37
CA GLY A 569 36.39 -26.29 -58.95
C GLY A 569 36.75 -26.45 -57.48
N GLN A 570 36.54 -25.42 -56.64
CA GLN A 570 36.68 -25.55 -55.19
C GLN A 570 35.53 -26.37 -54.57
N SER A 571 35.81 -27.05 -53.47
CA SER A 571 34.79 -27.84 -52.77
C SER A 571 33.79 -26.97 -52.01
N ARG A 572 32.60 -27.52 -51.74
CA ARG A 572 31.63 -26.90 -50.83
C ARG A 572 32.19 -26.73 -49.41
N GLU A 573 33.08 -27.63 -48.98
CA GLU A 573 33.82 -27.50 -47.72
C GLU A 573 34.78 -26.30 -47.70
N HIS A 574 35.48 -26.00 -48.80
CA HIS A 574 36.31 -24.80 -48.91
C HIS A 574 35.46 -23.53 -48.75
N VAL A 575 34.29 -23.47 -49.39
CA VAL A 575 33.36 -22.35 -49.23
C VAL A 575 32.77 -22.29 -47.83
N PHE A 576 32.35 -23.41 -47.23
CA PHE A 576 31.88 -23.46 -45.84
C PHE A 576 32.89 -22.86 -44.87
N ASN A 577 34.17 -23.25 -44.96
CA ASN A 577 35.23 -22.66 -44.12
C ASN A 577 35.38 -21.15 -44.40
N GLY A 578 35.25 -20.72 -45.66
CA GLY A 578 35.23 -19.31 -46.03
C GLY A 578 34.13 -18.46 -45.37
N PHE A 579 33.00 -19.06 -44.95
CA PHE A 579 31.98 -18.41 -44.11
C PHE A 579 32.28 -18.58 -42.62
N ALA A 580 32.57 -19.81 -42.19
CA ALA A 580 32.73 -20.18 -40.79
C ALA A 580 34.03 -19.66 -40.13
N ASP A 581 35.03 -19.25 -40.92
CA ASP A 581 36.25 -18.58 -40.47
C ASP A 581 36.27 -17.08 -40.84
N SER A 582 35.14 -16.52 -41.31
CA SER A 582 35.05 -15.11 -41.70
C SER A 582 35.01 -14.18 -40.48
N PRO A 583 35.53 -12.94 -40.59
CA PRO A 583 35.41 -11.94 -39.53
C PRO A 583 33.96 -11.68 -39.11
N GLU A 584 33.02 -11.66 -40.06
CA GLU A 584 31.60 -11.38 -39.82
C GLU A 584 30.95 -12.43 -38.90
N PHE A 585 31.22 -13.73 -39.12
CA PHE A 585 30.72 -14.78 -38.22
C PHE A 585 31.46 -14.84 -36.89
N ILE A 586 32.76 -14.54 -36.88
CA ILE A 586 33.56 -14.45 -35.65
C ILE A 586 33.07 -13.31 -34.76
N GLU A 587 32.75 -12.14 -35.34
CA GLU A 587 32.12 -11.01 -34.64
C GLU A 587 30.72 -11.37 -34.13
N LEU A 588 29.93 -12.13 -34.91
CA LEU A 588 28.62 -12.63 -34.47
C LEU A 588 28.74 -13.58 -33.26
N CYS A 589 29.66 -14.56 -33.31
CA CYS A 589 29.95 -15.47 -32.19
C CYS A 589 30.46 -14.71 -30.95
N GLN A 590 31.31 -13.70 -31.14
CA GLN A 590 31.75 -12.82 -30.04
C GLN A 590 30.60 -12.01 -29.45
N SER A 591 29.65 -11.53 -30.27
CA SER A 591 28.45 -10.85 -29.78
C SER A 591 27.55 -11.76 -28.94
N TYR A 592 27.58 -13.07 -29.22
CA TYR A 592 26.93 -14.12 -28.42
C TYR A 592 27.79 -14.64 -27.26
N GLY A 593 29.04 -14.16 -27.09
CA GLY A 593 29.95 -14.58 -26.02
C GLY A 593 30.58 -15.98 -26.17
N ILE A 594 30.67 -16.51 -27.39
CA ILE A 594 31.16 -17.88 -27.67
C ILE A 594 32.33 -17.91 -28.69
N GLN A 595 32.84 -19.12 -29.00
CA GLN A 595 33.93 -19.41 -29.94
C GLN A 595 33.45 -20.26 -31.14
#